data_AF-A0AAW2IL87-F1
#
_entry.id   AF-A0AAW2IL87-F1
#
_cell.length_a   1.000
_cell.length_b   1.000
_cell.length_c   1.000
_cell.angle_alpha   90.00
_cell.angle_beta   90.00
_cell.angle_gamma   90.00
#
_symmetry.space_group_name_H-M   'P 1'
#
loop_
_entity.id
_entity.type
_entity.pdbx_description
1 polymer ?
#
loop_
_entity_poly.entity_id
_entity_poly.type
_entity_poly.pdbx_seq_one_letter_code
_entity_poly.pdbx_strand_id
1 'polypeptide(L)'
;MANPSPPSPSPSPPSTLFLLVLLITTAYATTTFRELETMLEALRNHGYTLFTNAITTSDIQYQLLSTTGTDSPFTLFAPKDSPLRALCMDSDAPAYVSTLRYHVVSHHRHTFTDLQNLSSPFLNTLLPHYSVLIGKIQDSDALSGNATFGLMVDGVRLSDPDLFLGPRISVQGIDGILVIGLNMYRDGDGNDKERESFPRAESPSSLSSDWKNDVNIRVAPAPEISQDEGERLKNVRKKKRARRHRRRGRGHHKRSRSRRHRVFHGHHPDDVQMN
;
A
#
# COMPACT_ATOMS: atom_id res chain seq x y z
N MET A 1 -3.02 36.51 -77.94
CA MET A 1 -3.33 35.27 -77.18
C MET A 1 -2.62 35.37 -75.85
N ALA A 2 -3.35 35.67 -74.77
CA ALA A 2 -2.79 35.82 -73.43
C ALA A 2 -2.69 34.44 -72.76
N ASN A 3 -1.51 34.12 -72.24
CA ASN A 3 -1.21 32.84 -71.60
C ASN A 3 -1.81 32.85 -70.18
N PRO A 4 -2.62 31.85 -69.77
CA PRO A 4 -3.21 31.84 -68.44
C PRO A 4 -2.14 31.59 -67.36
N SER A 5 -2.18 32.40 -66.30
CA SER A 5 -1.29 32.30 -65.15
C SER A 5 -1.47 30.95 -64.42
N PRO A 6 -0.39 30.36 -63.88
CA PRO A 6 -0.48 29.11 -63.14
C PRO A 6 -1.29 29.27 -61.85
N PRO A 7 -2.04 28.23 -61.43
CA PRO A 7 -2.79 28.26 -60.18
C PRO A 7 -1.83 28.38 -58.98
N SER A 8 -2.23 29.20 -58.01
CA SER A 8 -1.52 29.36 -56.74
C SER A 8 -1.49 28.03 -55.95
N PRO A 9 -0.36 27.69 -55.29
CA PRO A 9 -0.28 26.47 -54.50
C PRO A 9 -1.23 26.55 -53.30
N SER A 10 -2.10 25.56 -53.16
CA SER A 10 -2.98 25.42 -52.01
C SER A 10 -2.15 25.04 -50.76
N PRO A 11 -2.46 25.59 -49.58
CA PRO A 11 -1.77 25.21 -48.35
C PRO A 11 -2.11 23.76 -48.00
N SER A 12 -1.08 22.92 -47.88
CA SER A 12 -1.23 21.51 -47.51
C SER A 12 -1.60 21.37 -46.02
N PRO A 13 -2.76 20.78 -45.66
CA PRO A 13 -3.20 20.62 -44.27
C PRO A 13 -2.56 19.50 -43.41
N PRO A 14 -1.86 18.46 -43.92
CA PRO A 14 -1.46 17.33 -43.05
C PRO A 14 -0.30 17.68 -42.11
N SER A 15 0.60 18.58 -42.50
CA SER A 15 1.81 18.91 -41.72
C SER A 15 1.50 19.72 -40.46
N THR A 16 0.50 20.59 -40.51
CA THR A 16 0.11 21.43 -39.36
C THR A 16 -0.63 20.61 -38.31
N LEU A 17 -1.52 19.69 -38.72
CA LEU A 17 -2.22 18.80 -37.80
C LEU A 17 -1.25 17.83 -37.12
N PHE A 18 -0.29 17.26 -37.85
CA PHE A 18 0.74 16.41 -37.27
C PHE A 18 1.63 17.16 -36.27
N LEU A 19 2.07 18.37 -36.59
CA LEU A 19 2.83 19.22 -35.67
C LEU A 19 2.01 19.57 -34.42
N LEU A 20 0.73 19.90 -34.57
CA LEU A 20 -0.17 20.19 -33.45
C LEU A 20 -0.31 18.97 -32.53
N VAL A 21 -0.59 17.79 -33.09
CA VAL A 21 -0.69 16.54 -32.32
C VAL A 21 0.63 16.23 -31.60
N LEU A 22 1.77 16.36 -32.28
CA LEU A 22 3.07 16.14 -31.68
C LEU A 22 3.35 17.12 -30.52
N LEU A 23 3.04 18.40 -30.70
CA LEU A 23 3.18 19.43 -29.65
C LEU A 23 2.29 19.13 -28.46
N ILE A 24 1.04 18.75 -28.71
CA ILE A 24 0.08 18.39 -27.65
C ILE A 24 0.57 17.17 -26.88
N THR A 25 0.91 16.07 -27.56
CA THR A 25 1.43 14.85 -26.92
C THR A 25 2.69 15.12 -26.11
N THR A 26 3.61 15.93 -26.64
CA THR A 26 4.85 16.32 -25.94
C THR A 26 4.53 17.15 -24.70
N ALA A 27 3.62 18.12 -24.81
CA ALA A 27 3.19 18.95 -23.67
C ALA A 27 2.57 18.08 -22.57
N TYR A 28 1.66 17.17 -22.90
CA TYR A 28 1.08 16.23 -21.91
C TYR A 28 2.15 15.37 -21.26
N ALA A 29 3.06 14.75 -22.02
CA ALA A 29 4.12 13.94 -21.43
C ALA A 29 5.00 14.75 -20.44
N THR A 30 5.24 16.03 -20.72
CA THR A 30 6.02 16.88 -19.80
C THR A 30 5.27 17.22 -18.51
N THR A 31 3.94 17.43 -18.57
CA THR A 31 3.16 17.76 -17.37
C THR A 31 2.99 16.55 -16.46
N THR A 32 2.79 15.36 -17.04
CA THR A 32 2.65 14.11 -16.27
C THR A 32 3.95 13.69 -15.61
N PHE A 33 5.07 13.81 -16.32
CA PHE A 33 6.39 13.58 -15.75
C PHE A 33 6.68 14.58 -14.62
N ARG A 34 6.37 15.86 -14.84
CA ARG A 34 6.54 16.90 -13.81
C ARG A 34 5.67 16.63 -12.57
N GLU A 35 4.42 16.24 -12.76
CA GLU A 35 3.52 15.85 -11.67
C GLU A 35 4.13 14.71 -10.84
N LEU A 36 4.62 13.66 -11.50
CA LEU A 36 5.27 12.53 -10.83
C LEU A 36 6.50 12.98 -10.03
N GLU A 37 7.38 13.79 -10.61
CA GLU A 37 8.56 14.30 -9.89
C GLU A 37 8.17 15.15 -8.67
N THR A 38 7.16 16.01 -8.81
CA THR A 38 6.67 16.81 -7.66
C THR A 38 6.04 15.93 -6.57
N MET A 39 5.35 14.87 -6.95
CA MET A 39 4.82 13.88 -6.02
C MET A 39 5.95 13.16 -5.28
N LEU A 40 6.94 12.63 -6.00
CA LEU A 40 8.08 11.93 -5.39
C LEU A 40 8.85 12.86 -4.44
N GLU A 41 9.04 14.11 -4.81
CA GLU A 41 9.68 15.10 -3.94
C GLU A 41 8.87 15.37 -2.67
N ALA A 42 7.55 15.55 -2.79
CA ALA A 42 6.68 15.72 -1.63
C ALA A 42 6.78 14.51 -0.67
N LEU A 43 6.70 13.29 -1.19
CA LEU A 43 6.78 12.07 -0.38
C LEU A 43 8.12 11.95 0.36
N ARG A 44 9.24 12.27 -0.29
CA ARG A 44 10.57 12.28 0.36
C ARG A 44 10.62 13.26 1.52
N ASN A 45 10.11 14.47 1.33
CA ASN A 45 10.06 15.52 2.35
C ASN A 45 9.18 15.13 3.56
N HIS A 46 8.22 14.22 3.36
CA HIS A 46 7.38 13.68 4.42
C HIS A 46 7.86 12.33 5.00
N GLY A 47 9.03 11.84 4.60
CA GLY A 47 9.62 10.62 5.17
C GLY A 47 9.17 9.29 4.55
N TYR A 48 8.65 9.32 3.31
CA TYR A 48 8.25 8.15 2.52
C TYR A 48 9.31 7.76 1.48
N THR A 49 10.59 7.88 1.85
CA THR A 49 11.71 7.78 0.91
C THR A 49 11.78 6.41 0.25
N LEU A 50 11.56 5.33 1.00
CA LEU A 50 11.64 3.98 0.44
C LEU A 50 10.51 3.72 -0.56
N PHE A 51 9.31 4.26 -0.32
CA PHE A 51 8.22 4.11 -1.27
C PHE A 51 8.51 4.88 -2.57
N THR A 52 9.10 6.08 -2.48
CA THR A 52 9.53 6.81 -3.68
C THR A 52 10.56 6.04 -4.50
N ASN A 53 11.56 5.46 -3.82
CA ASN A 53 12.59 4.66 -4.47
C ASN A 53 11.96 3.44 -5.16
N ALA A 54 11.08 2.74 -4.46
CA ALA A 54 10.37 1.58 -4.98
C ALA A 54 9.57 1.88 -6.25
N ILE A 55 8.91 3.04 -6.31
CA ILE A 55 8.23 3.51 -7.54
C ILE A 55 9.25 3.74 -8.65
N THR A 56 10.32 4.49 -8.40
CA THR A 56 11.32 4.85 -9.42
C THR A 56 12.15 3.68 -9.95
N THR A 57 12.27 2.59 -9.19
CA THR A 57 13.05 1.41 -9.59
C THR A 57 12.20 0.26 -10.09
N SER A 58 10.87 0.40 -10.11
CA SER A 58 9.94 -0.62 -10.60
C SER A 58 9.24 -0.17 -11.87
N ASP A 59 8.53 -1.11 -12.49
CA ASP A 59 7.70 -0.83 -13.65
C ASP A 59 6.47 0.03 -13.33
N ILE A 60 6.18 0.28 -12.05
CA ILE A 60 5.11 1.17 -11.59
C ILE A 60 5.34 2.59 -12.09
N GLN A 61 6.59 3.10 -12.11
CA GLN A 61 6.87 4.43 -12.68
C GLN A 61 6.38 4.51 -14.13
N TYR A 62 6.67 3.48 -14.93
CA TYR A 62 6.19 3.43 -16.30
C TYR A 62 4.68 3.32 -16.36
N GLN A 63 4.02 2.57 -15.47
CA GLN A 63 2.55 2.50 -15.44
C GLN A 63 1.90 3.85 -15.10
N LEU A 64 2.48 4.63 -14.19
CA LEU A 64 2.00 5.97 -13.82
C LEU A 64 2.22 7.00 -14.94
N LEU A 65 3.24 6.81 -15.78
CA LEU A 65 3.57 7.69 -16.91
C LEU A 65 2.87 7.27 -18.22
N SER A 66 2.76 5.97 -18.49
CA SER A 66 2.37 5.37 -19.79
C SER A 66 0.87 5.37 -20.04
N THR A 67 0.06 5.93 -19.14
CA THR A 67 -1.34 6.31 -19.41
C THR A 67 -1.41 7.52 -20.35
N THR A 68 -0.59 7.52 -21.42
CA THR A 68 -0.46 8.55 -22.46
C THR A 68 -1.61 8.54 -23.47
N GLY A 69 -2.80 8.09 -23.07
CA GLY A 69 -3.97 7.99 -23.95
C GLY A 69 -5.29 7.83 -23.22
N THR A 70 -5.27 7.39 -21.96
CA THR A 70 -6.40 7.49 -21.05
C THR A 70 -5.96 8.39 -19.90
N ASP A 71 -6.66 9.51 -19.68
CA ASP A 71 -6.50 10.39 -18.52
C ASP A 71 -6.89 9.66 -17.23
N SER A 72 -6.25 8.52 -16.95
CA SER A 72 -6.62 7.64 -15.84
C SER A 72 -5.91 8.15 -14.59
N PRO A 73 -6.65 8.76 -13.66
CA PRO A 73 -6.07 9.20 -12.41
C PRO A 73 -5.72 8.00 -11.51
N PHE A 74 -4.82 8.26 -10.55
CA PHE A 74 -4.35 7.27 -9.58
C PHE A 74 -4.50 7.79 -8.15
N THR A 75 -4.73 6.87 -7.23
CA THR A 75 -4.60 7.11 -5.79
C THR A 75 -3.56 6.13 -5.24
N LEU A 76 -2.50 6.63 -4.61
CA LEU A 76 -1.48 5.79 -4.00
C LEU A 76 -1.67 5.78 -2.48
N PHE A 77 -1.65 4.59 -1.88
CA PHE A 77 -1.56 4.41 -0.45
C PHE A 77 -0.10 4.23 -0.06
N ALA A 78 0.56 5.28 0.44
CA ALA A 78 1.99 5.26 0.71
C ALA A 78 2.27 4.65 2.10
N PRO A 79 2.94 3.48 2.19
CA PRO A 79 3.38 2.94 3.47
C PRO A 79 4.60 3.70 4.00
N LYS A 80 4.70 3.85 5.33
CA LYS A 80 5.92 4.36 5.96
C LYS A 80 7.13 3.46 5.67
N ASP A 81 8.33 4.03 5.76
CA ASP A 81 9.58 3.34 5.42
C ASP A 81 9.82 2.06 6.25
N SER A 82 9.38 1.99 7.51
CA SER A 82 9.64 0.83 8.37
C SER A 82 8.93 -0.45 7.88
N PRO A 83 7.59 -0.46 7.66
CA PRO A 83 6.90 -1.61 7.05
C PRO A 83 7.48 -2.01 5.69
N LEU A 84 7.76 -1.04 4.81
CA LEU A 84 8.24 -1.33 3.46
C LEU A 84 9.64 -1.95 3.45
N ARG A 85 10.51 -1.54 4.39
CA ARG A 85 11.84 -2.14 4.58
C ARG A 85 11.74 -3.59 5.04
N ALA A 86 10.82 -3.90 5.95
CA ALA A 86 10.60 -5.28 6.39
C ALA A 86 10.15 -6.16 5.22
N LEU A 87 9.18 -5.68 4.42
CA LEU A 87 8.72 -6.39 3.22
C LEU A 87 9.87 -6.71 2.25
N CYS A 88 10.77 -5.75 2.01
CA CYS A 88 11.91 -5.92 1.11
C CYS A 88 12.88 -7.01 1.58
N MET A 89 12.99 -7.26 2.89
CA MET A 89 13.85 -8.33 3.43
C MET A 89 13.16 -9.70 3.43
N ASP A 90 11.82 -9.72 3.49
CA ASP A 90 11.03 -10.93 3.68
C ASP A 90 10.39 -11.46 2.38
N SER A 91 10.42 -10.69 1.30
CA SER A 91 9.77 -11.03 0.02
C SER A 91 10.78 -11.22 -1.12
N ASP A 92 10.44 -12.08 -2.08
CA ASP A 92 11.12 -12.09 -3.37
C ASP A 92 10.72 -10.89 -4.23
N ALA A 93 11.45 -10.66 -5.34
CA ALA A 93 11.22 -9.50 -6.19
C ALA A 93 9.80 -9.48 -6.81
N PRO A 94 9.24 -10.58 -7.34
CA PRO A 94 7.86 -10.59 -7.86
C PRO A 94 6.80 -10.29 -6.80
N ALA A 95 6.92 -10.85 -5.59
CA ALA A 95 5.97 -10.58 -4.50
C ALA A 95 6.09 -9.14 -4.00
N TYR A 96 7.30 -8.60 -3.94
CA TYR A 96 7.55 -7.20 -3.60
C TYR A 96 6.86 -6.25 -4.58
N VAL A 97 7.07 -6.44 -5.89
CA VAL A 97 6.44 -5.59 -6.93
C VAL A 97 4.92 -5.77 -6.95
N SER A 98 4.41 -6.99 -6.80
CA SER A 98 2.96 -7.23 -6.70
C SER A 98 2.34 -6.48 -5.52
N THR A 99 3.03 -6.50 -4.38
CA THR A 99 2.61 -5.76 -3.18
C THR A 99 2.61 -4.26 -3.43
N LEU A 100 3.63 -3.71 -4.11
CA LEU A 100 3.63 -2.29 -4.48
C LEU A 100 2.45 -1.92 -5.40
N ARG A 101 2.12 -2.75 -6.38
CA ARG A 101 0.94 -2.53 -7.26
C ARG A 101 -0.37 -2.54 -6.50
N TYR A 102 -0.47 -3.34 -5.43
CA TYR A 102 -1.64 -3.38 -4.55
C TYR A 102 -1.84 -2.06 -3.78
N HIS A 103 -0.80 -1.24 -3.60
CA HIS A 103 -0.89 0.08 -2.99
C HIS A 103 -1.37 1.17 -3.95
N VAL A 104 -1.60 0.87 -5.23
CA VAL A 104 -2.00 1.86 -6.23
C VAL A 104 -3.40 1.55 -6.72
N VAL A 105 -4.36 2.43 -6.46
CA VAL A 105 -5.70 2.40 -7.04
C VAL A 105 -5.67 3.06 -8.41
N SER A 106 -6.34 2.42 -9.36
CA SER A 106 -6.44 2.87 -10.75
C SER A 106 -7.78 3.53 -11.07
N HIS A 107 -7.83 4.33 -12.14
CA HIS A 107 -9.03 4.96 -12.71
C HIS A 107 -9.68 6.10 -11.91
N HIS A 108 -9.31 6.26 -10.63
CA HIS A 108 -9.83 7.32 -9.78
C HIS A 108 -8.75 7.95 -8.90
N ARG A 109 -8.76 9.29 -8.86
CA ARG A 109 -8.04 10.08 -7.87
C ARG A 109 -9.02 10.38 -6.74
N HIS A 110 -8.68 9.89 -5.55
CA HIS A 110 -9.46 10.10 -4.35
C HIS A 110 -8.67 10.99 -3.39
N THR A 111 -9.28 12.12 -3.04
CA THR A 111 -8.92 12.89 -1.84
C THR A 111 -9.40 12.16 -0.60
N PHE A 112 -8.95 12.58 0.57
CA PHE A 112 -9.46 12.05 1.84
C PHE A 112 -10.98 12.21 1.95
N THR A 113 -11.53 13.35 1.53
CA THR A 113 -12.98 13.60 1.51
C THR A 113 -13.71 12.66 0.55
N ASP A 114 -13.13 12.34 -0.62
CA ASP A 114 -13.73 11.37 -1.54
C ASP A 114 -13.78 9.98 -0.91
N LEU A 115 -12.70 9.56 -0.24
CA LEU A 115 -12.64 8.28 0.48
C LEU A 115 -13.67 8.19 1.61
N GLN A 116 -13.98 9.30 2.28
CA GLN A 116 -15.03 9.35 3.30
C GLN A 116 -16.44 9.16 2.71
N ASN A 117 -16.64 9.54 1.45
CA ASN A 117 -17.96 9.63 0.81
C ASN A 117 -18.15 8.63 -0.35
N LEU A 118 -17.34 7.56 -0.39
CA LEU A 118 -17.46 6.54 -1.42
C LEU A 118 -18.82 5.85 -1.42
N SER A 119 -19.37 5.64 -2.61
CA SER A 119 -20.59 4.82 -2.79
C SER A 119 -20.29 3.32 -2.70
N SER A 120 -19.11 2.89 -3.14
CA SER A 120 -18.60 1.52 -2.98
C SER A 120 -17.37 1.55 -2.08
N PRO A 121 -17.27 0.68 -1.06
CA PRO A 121 -16.10 0.65 -0.20
C PRO A 121 -14.90 -0.06 -0.84
N PHE A 122 -15.05 -0.66 -2.03
CA PHE A 122 -13.97 -1.36 -2.72
C PHE A 122 -13.40 -0.54 -3.89
N LEU A 123 -12.07 -0.43 -3.95
CA LEU A 123 -11.35 0.29 -5.00
C LEU A 123 -10.37 -0.64 -5.72
N ASN A 124 -10.44 -0.69 -7.06
CA ASN A 124 -9.59 -1.56 -7.87
C ASN A 124 -8.14 -1.07 -7.93
N THR A 125 -7.20 -2.00 -7.74
CA THR A 125 -5.77 -1.68 -7.74
C THR A 125 -5.10 -1.88 -9.10
N LEU A 126 -3.83 -1.48 -9.24
CA LEU A 126 -2.98 -1.81 -10.37
C LEU A 126 -2.56 -3.29 -10.37
N LEU A 127 -2.78 -4.02 -9.28
CA LEU A 127 -2.64 -5.46 -9.25
C LEU A 127 -3.93 -6.08 -9.82
N PRO A 128 -3.88 -6.79 -10.96
CA PRO A 128 -5.08 -7.30 -11.62
C PRO A 128 -5.91 -8.20 -10.71
N HIS A 129 -7.23 -7.97 -10.68
CA HIS A 129 -8.21 -8.71 -9.87
C HIS A 129 -8.15 -8.48 -8.35
N TYR A 130 -7.38 -7.48 -7.90
CA TYR A 130 -7.32 -7.12 -6.49
C TYR A 130 -7.89 -5.72 -6.26
N SER A 131 -8.68 -5.61 -5.19
CA SER A 131 -9.31 -4.36 -4.75
C SER A 131 -9.06 -4.18 -3.26
N VAL A 132 -8.82 -2.93 -2.84
CA VAL A 132 -8.68 -2.56 -1.44
C VAL A 132 -10.05 -2.18 -0.85
N LEU A 133 -10.27 -2.53 0.42
CA LEU A 133 -11.45 -2.14 1.19
C LEU A 133 -11.17 -0.85 1.98
N ILE A 134 -12.05 0.14 1.82
CA ILE A 134 -12.05 1.39 2.57
C ILE A 134 -13.02 1.26 3.75
N GLY A 135 -12.46 1.24 4.96
CA GLY A 135 -13.20 1.19 6.22
C GLY A 135 -13.26 2.55 6.91
N LYS A 136 -14.34 2.81 7.64
CA LYS A 136 -14.48 4.00 8.49
C LYS A 136 -14.24 3.60 9.95
N ILE A 137 -13.45 4.40 10.67
CA ILE A 137 -13.26 4.29 12.11
C ILE A 137 -13.96 5.46 12.77
N GLN A 138 -14.73 5.19 13.81
CA GLN A 138 -15.25 6.22 14.69
C GLN A 138 -14.60 6.06 16.06
N ASP A 139 -13.63 6.92 16.37
CA ASP A 139 -13.15 7.04 17.74
C ASP A 139 -14.08 8.00 18.47
N SER A 140 -15.04 7.44 19.20
CA SER A 140 -15.87 8.18 20.13
C SER A 140 -15.10 8.36 21.44
N ASP A 141 -14.45 9.52 21.60
CA ASP A 141 -14.01 9.93 22.93
C ASP A 141 -15.26 10.28 23.74
N ALA A 142 -15.75 9.31 24.53
CA ALA A 142 -16.98 9.41 25.32
C ALA A 142 -16.97 10.61 26.30
N LEU A 143 -15.82 11.21 26.55
CA LEU A 143 -15.65 12.37 27.42
C LEU A 143 -15.68 13.71 26.67
N SER A 144 -15.32 13.74 25.38
CA SER A 144 -15.21 14.98 24.61
C SER A 144 -16.44 15.27 23.75
N GLY A 145 -17.30 14.27 23.50
CA GLY A 145 -18.44 14.42 22.58
C GLY A 145 -18.04 14.70 21.12
N ASN A 146 -16.74 14.73 20.83
CA ASN A 146 -16.19 14.93 19.49
C ASN A 146 -15.79 13.56 18.94
N ALA A 147 -16.54 13.07 17.96
CA ALA A 147 -16.18 11.84 17.26
C ALA A 147 -15.14 12.18 16.19
N THR A 148 -13.91 11.72 16.35
CA THR A 148 -12.91 11.77 15.27
C THR A 148 -13.15 10.61 14.32
N PHE A 149 -13.42 10.94 13.05
CA PHE A 149 -13.60 9.96 11.99
C PHE A 149 -12.25 9.65 11.33
N GLY A 150 -11.79 8.42 11.50
CA GLY A 150 -10.62 7.88 10.81
C GLY A 150 -11.01 7.02 9.60
N LEU A 151 -10.03 6.73 8.75
CA LEU A 151 -10.18 5.77 7.66
C LEU A 151 -9.17 4.62 7.79
N MET A 152 -9.56 3.45 7.30
CA MET A 152 -8.70 2.29 7.10
C MET A 152 -8.70 1.89 5.64
N VAL A 153 -7.59 1.33 5.18
CA VAL A 153 -7.41 0.67 3.89
C VAL A 153 -6.99 -0.76 4.17
N ASP A 154 -7.85 -1.74 3.91
CA ASP A 154 -7.69 -3.14 4.31
C ASP A 154 -7.29 -3.34 5.78
N GLY A 155 -7.88 -2.54 6.67
CA GLY A 155 -7.57 -2.57 8.10
C GLY A 155 -6.29 -1.83 8.51
N VAL A 156 -5.55 -1.24 7.57
CA VAL A 156 -4.42 -0.35 7.86
C VAL A 156 -4.92 1.08 7.99
N ARG A 157 -4.62 1.74 9.12
CA ARG A 157 -5.02 3.14 9.35
C ARG A 157 -4.38 4.08 8.34
N LEU A 158 -5.21 4.96 7.78
CA LEU A 158 -4.78 6.14 7.04
C LEU A 158 -4.29 7.17 8.07
N SER A 159 -3.01 7.54 7.97
CA SER A 159 -2.32 8.36 8.96
C SER A 159 -2.06 9.79 8.48
N ASP A 160 -1.77 9.94 7.19
CA ASP A 160 -1.34 11.20 6.60
C ASP A 160 -2.18 11.47 5.34
N PRO A 161 -3.41 12.00 5.51
CA PRO A 161 -4.32 12.24 4.39
C PRO A 161 -3.80 13.31 3.45
N ASP A 162 -4.10 13.15 2.17
CA ASP A 162 -3.82 14.11 1.10
C ASP A 162 -2.35 14.57 1.06
N LEU A 163 -1.44 13.63 1.33
CA LEU A 163 0.01 13.83 1.34
C LEU A 163 0.54 14.49 0.06
N PHE A 164 -0.11 14.18 -1.07
CA PHE A 164 0.07 14.89 -2.33
C PHE A 164 -1.25 14.91 -3.09
N LEU A 165 -1.55 16.04 -3.72
CA LEU A 165 -2.74 16.25 -4.55
C LEU A 165 -2.34 16.93 -5.87
N GLY A 166 -2.02 16.12 -6.88
CA GLY A 166 -1.83 16.56 -8.26
C GLY A 166 -3.13 16.50 -9.07
N PRO A 167 -3.11 16.93 -10.34
CA PRO A 167 -4.25 16.81 -11.24
C PRO A 167 -4.75 15.38 -11.48
N ARG A 168 -3.84 14.41 -11.52
CA ARG A 168 -4.14 12.99 -11.80
C ARG A 168 -3.74 12.08 -10.65
N ILE A 169 -2.77 12.46 -9.83
CA ILE A 169 -2.27 11.63 -8.75
C ILE A 169 -2.68 12.21 -7.40
N SER A 170 -3.29 11.39 -6.54
CA SER A 170 -3.36 11.66 -5.11
C SER A 170 -2.55 10.63 -4.32
N VAL A 171 -2.01 11.02 -3.18
CA VAL A 171 -1.30 10.12 -2.27
C VAL A 171 -1.88 10.25 -0.87
N GLN A 172 -2.16 9.11 -0.26
CA GLN A 172 -2.68 8.97 1.10
C GLN A 172 -1.66 8.15 1.90
N GLY A 173 -1.09 8.73 2.95
CA GLY A 173 -0.15 8.02 3.81
C GLY A 173 -0.86 7.04 4.75
N ILE A 174 -0.31 5.84 4.88
CA ILE A 174 -0.82 4.78 5.75
C ILE A 174 0.24 4.33 6.78
N ASP A 175 -0.20 3.92 7.97
CA ASP A 175 0.69 3.55 9.09
C ASP A 175 1.32 2.16 8.95
N GLY A 176 0.84 1.36 8.00
CA GLY A 176 1.26 -0.03 7.79
C GLY A 176 1.57 -0.32 6.33
N ILE A 177 1.43 -1.58 5.94
CA ILE A 177 1.63 -2.04 4.58
C ILE A 177 0.43 -2.88 4.17
N LEU A 178 -0.09 -2.66 2.97
CA LEU A 178 -1.14 -3.48 2.38
C LEU A 178 -0.51 -4.77 1.89
N VAL A 179 -1.02 -5.92 2.32
CA VAL A 179 -0.49 -7.23 1.92
C VAL A 179 -1.58 -8.01 1.20
N ILE A 180 -1.21 -8.59 0.08
CA ILE A 180 -2.08 -9.44 -0.74
C ILE A 180 -2.50 -10.65 0.12
N GLY A 181 -3.81 -10.83 0.33
CA GLY A 181 -4.37 -12.01 1.00
C GLY A 181 -4.92 -11.81 2.41
N LEU A 182 -4.86 -10.61 3.00
CA LEU A 182 -5.54 -10.34 4.28
C LEU A 182 -7.07 -10.19 4.14
N ASN A 183 -7.57 -9.90 2.93
CA ASN A 183 -9.00 -9.75 2.67
C ASN A 183 -9.74 -11.08 2.37
N MET A 184 -9.02 -12.22 2.28
CA MET A 184 -9.65 -13.54 2.10
C MET A 184 -9.98 -14.26 3.42
N TYR A 185 -9.68 -13.66 4.58
CA TYR A 185 -9.84 -14.31 5.89
C TYR A 185 -10.83 -13.63 6.85
N ARG A 186 -11.58 -12.62 6.40
CA ARG A 186 -12.59 -11.91 7.25
C ARG A 186 -14.06 -12.20 6.92
N ASP A 187 -14.35 -13.21 6.09
CA ASP A 187 -15.70 -13.76 5.90
C ASP A 187 -15.98 -15.01 6.76
N GLY A 188 -15.18 -15.23 7.80
CA GLY A 188 -15.24 -16.42 8.65
C GLY A 188 -15.44 -16.14 10.13
N ASP A 189 -16.34 -15.24 10.51
CA ASP A 189 -16.86 -15.18 11.88
C ASP A 189 -18.38 -15.40 11.88
N GLY A 190 -18.74 -16.63 11.52
CA GLY A 190 -20.07 -17.19 11.64
C GLY A 190 -19.90 -18.63 12.12
N ASN A 191 -19.94 -18.78 13.43
CA ASN A 191 -20.22 -19.97 14.23
C ASN A 191 -20.22 -21.37 13.55
N ASP A 192 -19.54 -22.28 14.26
CA ASP A 192 -19.79 -23.73 14.35
C ASP A 192 -19.16 -24.70 13.32
N LYS A 193 -18.19 -25.45 13.85
CA LYS A 193 -18.13 -26.93 13.83
C LYS A 193 -18.48 -27.62 12.50
N GLU A 194 -17.43 -27.97 11.75
CA GLU A 194 -17.29 -29.36 11.29
C GLU A 194 -15.85 -29.66 10.91
N ARG A 195 -15.31 -30.70 11.54
CA ARG A 195 -14.21 -31.46 10.97
C ARG A 195 -14.79 -32.20 9.78
N GLU A 196 -14.18 -32.11 8.61
CA GLU A 196 -13.77 -33.26 7.81
C GLU A 196 -13.16 -32.87 6.46
N SER A 197 -12.09 -33.60 6.12
CA SER A 197 -11.67 -33.95 4.76
C SER A 197 -11.13 -32.85 3.83
N PHE A 198 -9.80 -32.66 3.86
CA PHE A 198 -9.05 -32.14 2.71
C PHE A 198 -8.90 -33.24 1.65
N PRO A 199 -9.27 -33.03 0.37
CA PRO A 199 -8.73 -33.83 -0.71
C PRO A 199 -7.33 -33.32 -1.07
N ARG A 200 -6.40 -34.26 -1.15
CA ARG A 200 -5.03 -34.12 -1.64
C ARG A 200 -5.08 -33.69 -3.12
N ALA A 201 -4.53 -32.54 -3.44
CA ALA A 201 -4.36 -32.13 -4.83
C ALA A 201 -3.40 -33.10 -5.53
N GLU A 202 -3.94 -33.90 -6.45
CA GLU A 202 -3.18 -34.68 -7.41
C GLU A 202 -2.66 -33.74 -8.51
N SER A 203 -1.37 -33.87 -8.80
CA SER A 203 -0.69 -33.19 -9.90
C SER A 203 -1.26 -33.66 -11.25
N PRO A 204 -1.58 -32.77 -12.20
CA PRO A 204 -1.95 -33.21 -13.53
C PRO A 204 -0.68 -33.56 -14.33
N SER A 205 -0.48 -34.86 -14.54
CA SER A 205 0.39 -35.38 -15.58
C SER A 205 -0.36 -35.54 -16.90
N SER A 206 0.36 -35.28 -17.99
CA SER A 206 0.11 -35.61 -19.39
C SER A 206 -0.65 -34.59 -20.25
N LEU A 207 0.13 -33.75 -20.94
CA LEU A 207 -0.18 -33.33 -22.32
C LEU A 207 1.12 -32.94 -23.06
N SER A 208 1.40 -33.72 -24.10
CA SER A 208 2.11 -33.35 -25.33
C SER A 208 3.61 -32.98 -25.24
N SER A 209 4.45 -34.01 -25.34
CA SER A 209 5.88 -33.92 -25.68
C SER A 209 6.06 -33.82 -27.19
N ASP A 210 6.38 -32.64 -27.71
CA ASP A 210 7.07 -32.52 -29.00
C ASP A 210 7.69 -31.12 -29.17
N TRP A 211 8.97 -30.98 -28.81
CA TRP A 211 9.93 -30.12 -29.52
C TRP A 211 11.37 -30.28 -28.98
N LYS A 212 12.25 -30.62 -29.92
CA LYS A 212 13.67 -30.26 -30.06
C LYS A 212 14.74 -30.91 -29.16
N ASN A 213 15.49 -31.76 -29.85
CA ASN A 213 16.90 -32.05 -29.63
C ASN A 213 17.80 -30.80 -29.60
N ASP A 214 18.98 -31.03 -29.02
CA ASP A 214 20.25 -30.33 -29.14
C ASP A 214 20.48 -29.09 -28.25
N VAL A 215 21.05 -29.30 -27.05
CA VAL A 215 22.34 -28.70 -26.64
C VAL A 215 23.00 -29.58 -25.56
N ASN A 216 24.22 -30.04 -25.85
CA ASN A 216 25.12 -30.73 -24.93
C ASN A 216 25.82 -29.70 -24.02
N ILE A 217 25.45 -29.62 -22.73
CA ILE A 217 26.18 -28.80 -21.73
C ILE A 217 26.64 -29.70 -20.59
N ARG A 218 27.97 -29.77 -20.45
CA ARG A 218 28.69 -30.47 -19.39
C ARG A 218 28.35 -29.89 -18.01
N VAL A 219 27.93 -30.76 -17.10
CA VAL A 219 27.75 -30.46 -15.67
C VAL A 219 29.12 -30.39 -14.99
N ALA A 220 29.42 -29.28 -14.32
CA ALA A 220 30.55 -29.15 -13.40
C ALA A 220 30.13 -29.63 -11.98
N PRO A 221 31.04 -30.20 -11.18
CA PRO A 221 30.72 -30.69 -9.84
C PRO A 221 30.59 -29.54 -8.82
N ALA A 222 29.68 -29.72 -7.86
CA ALA A 222 29.41 -28.80 -6.75
C ALA A 222 30.57 -28.76 -5.72
N PRO A 223 30.79 -27.62 -5.02
CA PRO A 223 31.84 -27.52 -4.01
C PRO A 223 31.42 -28.13 -2.67
N GLU A 224 32.33 -28.90 -2.06
CA GLU A 224 32.26 -29.41 -0.69
C GLU A 224 32.29 -28.27 0.34
N ILE A 225 31.31 -28.25 1.25
CA ILE A 225 31.28 -27.35 2.41
C ILE A 225 31.96 -28.05 3.59
N SER A 226 33.05 -27.46 4.09
CA SER A 226 33.86 -27.95 5.20
C SER A 226 33.09 -27.96 6.53
N GLN A 227 33.28 -29.01 7.33
CA GLN A 227 32.61 -29.31 8.60
C GLN A 227 32.88 -28.33 9.78
N ASP A 228 33.59 -27.22 9.57
CA ASP A 228 34.07 -26.34 10.66
C ASP A 228 33.06 -25.24 11.09
N GLU A 229 32.04 -24.91 10.28
CA GLU A 229 31.06 -23.87 10.65
C GLU A 229 29.96 -24.33 11.62
N GLY A 230 29.78 -25.65 11.80
CA GLY A 230 28.71 -26.22 12.63
C GLY A 230 28.87 -26.00 14.14
N GLU A 231 30.10 -25.83 14.62
CA GLU A 231 30.40 -25.64 16.04
C GLU A 231 30.20 -24.17 16.49
N ARG A 232 30.40 -23.21 15.58
CA ARG A 232 30.35 -21.78 15.90
C ARG A 232 28.92 -21.29 16.22
N LEU A 233 27.90 -21.90 15.60
CA LEU A 233 26.49 -21.57 15.81
C LEU A 233 25.91 -22.10 17.13
N LYS A 234 26.48 -23.19 17.69
CA LYS A 234 26.00 -23.77 18.96
C LYS A 234 26.37 -22.92 20.18
N ASN A 235 27.52 -22.22 20.13
CA ASN A 235 28.01 -21.42 21.25
C ASN A 235 27.24 -20.09 21.44
N VAL A 236 26.66 -19.52 20.39
CA VAL A 236 25.87 -18.27 20.48
C VAL A 236 24.51 -18.51 21.16
N ARG A 237 23.89 -19.67 20.94
CA ARG A 237 22.57 -20.01 21.52
C ARG A 237 22.62 -20.22 23.04
N LYS A 238 23.71 -20.76 23.60
CA LYS A 238 23.87 -20.91 25.06
C LYS A 238 23.99 -19.56 25.80
N LYS A 239 24.65 -18.57 25.19
CA LYS A 239 24.89 -17.25 25.83
C LYS A 239 23.62 -16.39 25.96
N LYS A 240 22.63 -16.58 25.07
CA LYS A 240 21.37 -15.81 25.10
C LYS A 240 20.38 -16.29 26.16
N ARG A 241 20.46 -17.56 26.59
CA ARG A 241 19.56 -18.15 27.61
C ARG A 241 19.89 -17.70 29.04
N ALA A 242 21.16 -17.43 29.34
CA ALA A 242 21.60 -16.96 30.66
C ALA A 242 21.13 -15.54 31.02
N ARG A 243 20.85 -14.67 30.03
CA ARG A 243 20.43 -13.28 30.28
C ARG A 243 18.93 -13.14 30.64
N ARG A 244 18.08 -14.13 30.33
CA ARG A 244 16.65 -14.06 30.65
C ARG A 244 16.31 -14.37 32.11
N HIS A 245 17.16 -15.11 32.83
CA HIS A 245 16.90 -15.45 34.24
C HIS A 245 17.22 -14.32 35.24
N ARG A 246 18.02 -13.31 34.87
CA ARG A 246 18.37 -12.20 35.79
C ARG A 246 17.34 -11.07 35.89
N ARG A 247 16.32 -11.01 35.01
CA ARG A 247 15.35 -9.89 34.97
C ARG A 247 14.02 -10.13 35.67
N ARG A 248 13.76 -11.32 36.24
CA ARG A 248 12.49 -11.65 36.92
C ARG A 248 12.54 -11.52 38.46
N GLY A 249 13.62 -11.01 39.05
CA GLY A 249 13.86 -11.06 40.51
C GLY A 249 13.80 -9.74 41.29
N ARG A 250 13.26 -8.64 40.75
CA ARG A 250 13.17 -7.36 41.49
C ARG A 250 11.88 -6.62 41.17
N GLY A 251 10.89 -6.75 42.05
CA GLY A 251 9.61 -6.05 41.90
C GLY A 251 8.62 -6.27 43.05
N HIS A 252 9.10 -6.45 44.27
CA HIS A 252 8.25 -6.37 45.48
C HIS A 252 8.87 -5.34 46.42
N HIS A 253 8.24 -4.17 46.57
CA HIS A 253 7.92 -3.55 47.87
C HIS A 253 7.36 -2.12 47.76
N LYS A 254 6.36 -1.87 48.63
CA LYS A 254 5.88 -0.58 49.17
C LYS A 254 4.95 0.26 48.28
N ARG A 255 3.68 0.34 48.68
CA ARG A 255 3.22 1.38 49.60
C ARG A 255 1.83 1.08 50.17
N SER A 256 1.71 1.40 51.44
CA SER A 256 0.60 1.13 52.34
C SER A 256 -0.01 2.46 52.76
N ARG A 257 -1.35 2.48 52.86
CA ARG A 257 -2.21 3.33 53.73
C ARG A 257 -2.19 4.86 53.53
N SER A 258 -3.39 5.41 53.27
CA SER A 258 -4.01 6.36 54.21
C SER A 258 -5.53 6.41 54.06
N ARG A 259 -6.22 6.18 55.18
CA ARG A 259 -7.63 6.48 55.45
C ARG A 259 -7.85 7.99 55.45
N ARG A 260 -9.06 8.45 55.10
CA ARG A 260 -9.88 9.30 56.00
C ARG A 260 -11.33 9.39 55.52
N HIS A 261 -12.23 9.08 56.45
CA HIS A 261 -13.65 9.40 56.47
C HIS A 261 -13.90 10.90 56.30
N ARG A 262 -14.99 11.25 55.62
CA ARG A 262 -15.96 12.21 56.16
C ARG A 262 -17.36 11.93 55.60
N VAL A 263 -18.27 11.70 56.52
CA VAL A 263 -19.72 11.64 56.37
C VAL A 263 -20.24 13.03 56.74
N PHE A 264 -21.16 13.62 55.98
CA PHE A 264 -22.51 14.03 56.43
C PHE A 264 -23.18 15.12 55.57
N HIS A 265 -24.44 14.82 55.24
CA HIS A 265 -25.64 15.65 55.11
C HIS A 265 -25.78 16.79 54.09
N GLY A 266 -26.94 16.75 53.41
CA GLY A 266 -27.57 17.91 52.79
C GLY A 266 -28.64 17.54 51.77
N HIS A 267 -29.77 17.02 52.22
CA HIS A 267 -31.00 16.86 51.42
C HIS A 267 -31.85 18.11 51.67
N HIS A 268 -32.18 18.90 50.64
CA HIS A 268 -33.40 19.71 50.63
C HIS A 268 -33.84 19.96 49.16
N PRO A 269 -35.15 19.89 48.85
CA PRO A 269 -35.69 19.91 47.49
C PRO A 269 -36.08 21.32 47.02
N ASP A 270 -36.03 21.51 45.71
CA ASP A 270 -36.61 22.65 45.03
C ASP A 270 -38.14 22.52 44.98
N ASP A 271 -38.83 23.37 45.76
CA ASP A 271 -40.21 23.76 45.50
C ASP A 271 -40.18 25.03 44.63
N VAL A 272 -40.57 24.88 43.36
CA VAL A 272 -41.09 25.99 42.54
C VAL A 272 -42.40 25.49 41.93
N GLN A 273 -43.50 25.91 42.54
CA GLN A 273 -44.85 25.77 42.01
C GLN A 273 -45.02 26.60 40.73
N MET A 274 -45.61 25.97 39.71
CA MET A 274 -46.47 26.64 38.73
C MET A 274 -47.82 26.98 39.38
N ASN A 275 -48.54 27.95 38.80
CA ASN A 275 -50.01 28.13 38.80
C ASN A 275 -50.84 27.42 39.88
#